data_AF-A0A7R9BU63-F1
#
_entry.id   AF-A0A7R9BU63-F1
#
_cell.length_a   1.000
_cell.length_b   1.000
_cell.length_c   1.000
_cell.angle_alpha   90.00
_cell.angle_beta   90.00
_cell.angle_gamma   90.00
#
_symmetry.space_group_name_H-M   'P 1'
#
loop_
_entity.id
_entity.type
_entity.pdbx_description
1 polymer ?
#
loop_
_entity_poly.entity_id
_entity_poly.type
_entity_poly.pdbx_seq_one_letter_code
_entity_poly.pdbx_strand_id
1 'polypeptide(L)'
;SDKTGTKNSVRRTLASGLQPEPDTDPSKTATDVPTIFVITPTYARHVQKAELTRMDIRTPRDDSIDSKTKTPLVTRFLKNCGVSYTHLNAPTPPDRRPEKYKSRHKVSRGVNQRNTGLRWLRQHANETKRGVVFFGDDDNTYDLQLFEEMRHTKTVSAWPVAFVGGVLVERPLLGEDGKVAKWSSVHKPERPYPMDMAAFAINLQLILDHPDAEFSYTVPPGYQESTILQKVQVPLHDLEIKADQGTKVLVWHTRSAPLELASEKKLKVHSNVNIEV
;
A
#
# COMPACT_ATOMS: atom_id res chain seq x y z
N SER A 1 -5.15 -45.03 -60.15
CA SER A 1 -6.29 -44.34 -59.54
C SER A 1 -6.18 -44.47 -58.04
N ASP A 2 -5.94 -43.33 -57.41
CA ASP A 2 -6.26 -42.98 -56.03
C ASP A 2 -5.57 -43.63 -54.81
N LYS A 3 -4.97 -42.69 -54.06
CA LYS A 3 -4.95 -42.53 -52.60
C LYS A 3 -3.74 -43.08 -51.84
N THR A 4 -2.68 -42.25 -51.91
CA THR A 4 -1.69 -42.00 -50.87
C THR A 4 -2.33 -41.75 -49.50
N GLY A 5 -1.90 -42.53 -48.51
CA GLY A 5 -2.29 -42.37 -47.11
C GLY A 5 -1.25 -42.99 -46.19
N THR A 6 -0.03 -42.47 -46.21
CA THR A 6 1.05 -42.96 -45.34
C THR A 6 1.17 -42.06 -44.12
N LYS A 7 0.74 -42.61 -42.98
CA LYS A 7 1.02 -42.10 -41.63
C LYS A 7 2.53 -42.04 -41.44
N ASN A 8 3.08 -40.85 -41.18
CA ASN A 8 4.46 -40.72 -40.72
C ASN A 8 4.51 -40.25 -39.27
N SER A 9 5.19 -41.09 -38.49
CA SER A 9 5.59 -40.98 -37.10
C SER A 9 6.23 -39.63 -36.77
N VAL A 10 5.72 -38.95 -35.74
CA VAL A 10 6.49 -37.98 -34.97
C VAL A 10 6.57 -38.48 -33.53
N ARG A 11 7.76 -39.01 -33.18
CA ARG A 11 8.17 -39.27 -31.80
C ARG A 11 8.07 -37.97 -31.01
N ARG A 12 7.18 -37.92 -30.01
CA ARG A 12 7.21 -36.91 -28.95
C ARG A 12 8.40 -37.21 -28.04
N THR A 13 9.44 -36.40 -28.14
CA THR A 13 10.47 -36.31 -27.12
C THR A 13 9.87 -35.59 -25.91
N LEU A 14 9.74 -36.29 -24.79
CA LEU A 14 9.38 -35.71 -23.50
C LEU A 14 10.53 -34.81 -23.06
N ALA A 15 10.34 -33.49 -23.15
CA ALA A 15 11.18 -32.53 -22.46
C ALA A 15 10.75 -32.50 -20.99
N SER A 16 11.60 -33.04 -20.12
CA SER A 16 11.51 -32.98 -18.67
C SER A 16 11.42 -31.53 -18.20
N GLY A 17 10.48 -31.26 -17.29
CA GLY A 17 10.29 -29.94 -16.70
C GLY A 17 11.54 -29.44 -15.97
N LEU A 18 11.94 -28.22 -16.29
CA LEU A 18 12.81 -27.40 -15.45
C LEU A 18 11.97 -26.85 -14.30
N GLN A 19 12.00 -27.52 -13.16
CA GLN A 19 11.73 -26.84 -11.89
C GLN A 19 13.00 -26.05 -11.53
N PRO A 20 12.90 -24.80 -11.05
CA PRO A 20 14.04 -24.12 -10.50
C PRO A 20 14.41 -24.82 -9.18
N GLU A 21 15.63 -25.35 -9.12
CA GLU A 21 16.24 -25.86 -7.89
C GLU A 21 16.27 -24.73 -6.84
N PRO A 22 15.93 -25.00 -5.57
CA PRO A 22 16.10 -24.02 -4.50
C PRO A 22 17.59 -23.82 -4.24
N ASP A 23 18.04 -22.59 -4.42
CA ASP A 23 19.41 -22.14 -4.12
C ASP A 23 19.64 -22.18 -2.61
N THR A 24 19.95 -23.36 -2.07
CA THR A 24 20.26 -23.57 -0.65
C THR A 24 21.75 -23.36 -0.41
N ASP A 25 22.19 -22.10 -0.47
CA ASP A 25 23.45 -21.69 0.14
C ASP A 25 23.25 -21.53 1.67
N PRO A 26 23.87 -22.38 2.52
CA PRO A 26 23.73 -22.33 3.97
C PRO A 26 24.35 -21.09 4.62
N SER A 27 25.01 -20.21 3.85
CA SER A 27 25.66 -18.99 4.35
C SER A 27 24.75 -17.75 4.40
N LYS A 28 23.56 -17.80 3.79
CA LYS A 28 22.53 -16.75 3.95
C LYS A 28 21.77 -16.96 5.25
N THR A 29 22.29 -16.44 6.35
CA THR A 29 21.52 -16.32 7.59
C THR A 29 20.22 -15.55 7.30
N ALA A 30 19.10 -15.98 7.87
CA ALA A 30 17.76 -15.38 7.73
C ALA A 30 17.63 -13.93 8.28
N THR A 31 18.74 -13.23 8.42
CA THR A 31 18.90 -11.95 9.13
C THR A 31 19.17 -10.75 8.22
N ASP A 32 19.31 -10.92 6.90
CA ASP A 32 19.69 -9.81 5.99
C ASP A 32 18.58 -9.31 5.05
N VAL A 33 17.36 -9.84 5.15
CA VAL A 33 16.24 -9.39 4.32
C VAL A 33 15.58 -8.15 4.95
N PRO A 34 15.54 -6.99 4.26
CA PRO A 34 14.90 -5.80 4.81
C PRO A 34 13.42 -6.04 5.16
N THR A 35 13.01 -5.55 6.32
CA THR A 35 11.60 -5.61 6.77
C THR A 35 10.77 -4.55 6.06
N ILE A 36 9.59 -4.93 5.57
CA ILE A 36 8.60 -3.97 5.06
C ILE A 36 7.62 -3.67 6.19
N PHE A 37 7.53 -2.41 6.59
CA PHE A 37 6.58 -1.90 7.57
C PHE A 37 5.42 -1.26 6.82
N VAL A 38 4.30 -1.98 6.74
CA VAL A 38 3.08 -1.45 6.11
C VAL A 38 2.26 -0.72 7.17
N ILE A 39 2.13 0.60 7.04
CA ILE A 39 1.27 1.42 7.90
C ILE A 39 -0.11 1.51 7.24
N THR A 40 -1.11 0.88 7.88
CA THR A 40 -2.47 0.81 7.35
C THR A 40 -3.46 1.54 8.25
N PRO A 41 -3.94 2.75 7.84
CA PRO A 41 -5.04 3.38 8.52
C PRO A 41 -6.36 2.66 8.18
N THR A 42 -7.16 2.32 9.19
CA THR A 42 -8.49 1.73 8.99
C THR A 42 -9.54 2.39 9.89
N TYR A 43 -10.82 2.24 9.56
CA TYR A 43 -11.92 2.77 10.37
C TYR A 43 -13.17 1.88 10.28
N ALA A 44 -14.01 1.93 11.31
CA ALA A 44 -15.24 1.15 11.37
C ALA A 44 -16.23 1.54 10.27
N ARG A 45 -16.56 0.58 9.42
CA ARG A 45 -17.59 0.67 8.36
C ARG A 45 -18.02 -0.73 7.94
N HIS A 46 -19.15 -0.86 7.26
CA HIS A 46 -19.68 -2.17 6.86
C HIS A 46 -18.69 -3.05 6.08
N VAL A 47 -17.88 -2.45 5.19
CA VAL A 47 -16.91 -3.22 4.40
C VAL A 47 -15.57 -3.42 5.12
N GLN A 48 -15.37 -2.92 6.35
CA GLN A 48 -14.05 -2.92 7.01
C GLN A 48 -13.43 -4.32 7.09
N LYS A 49 -14.18 -5.30 7.59
CA LYS A 49 -13.65 -6.65 7.75
C LYS A 49 -13.31 -7.28 6.41
N ALA A 50 -14.15 -7.10 5.40
CA ALA A 50 -13.91 -7.59 4.04
C ALA A 50 -12.65 -6.97 3.42
N GLU A 51 -12.46 -5.66 3.62
CA GLU A 51 -11.31 -4.90 3.16
C GLU A 51 -10.01 -5.38 3.80
N LEU A 52 -9.99 -5.48 5.13
CA LEU A 52 -8.85 -6.03 5.86
C LEU A 52 -8.55 -7.48 5.45
N THR A 53 -9.59 -8.29 5.23
CA THR A 53 -9.44 -9.71 4.82
C THR A 53 -8.79 -9.84 3.45
N ARG A 54 -9.21 -9.06 2.44
CA ARG A 54 -8.64 -9.16 1.09
C ARG A 54 -7.25 -8.55 0.99
N MET A 55 -6.91 -7.64 1.89
CA MET A 55 -5.61 -6.98 1.92
C MET A 55 -4.50 -7.95 2.36
N ASP A 56 -4.64 -9.29 2.32
CA ASP A 56 -3.71 -10.34 2.79
C ASP A 56 -2.29 -10.31 2.15
N ILE A 57 -1.58 -9.21 2.36
CA ILE A 57 -0.16 -9.02 2.26
C ILE A 57 0.50 -9.81 3.40
N ARG A 58 1.28 -10.82 3.03
CA ARG A 58 2.07 -11.66 3.95
C ARG A 58 3.34 -10.96 4.47
N THR A 59 3.27 -9.65 4.74
CA THR A 59 4.36 -8.86 5.32
C THR A 59 3.96 -8.35 6.70
N PRO A 60 4.94 -8.03 7.57
CA PRO A 60 4.66 -7.35 8.84
C PRO A 60 3.87 -6.05 8.62
N ARG A 61 2.91 -5.76 9.50
CA ARG A 61 2.04 -4.57 9.41
C ARG A 61 1.88 -3.82 10.71
N ASP A 62 1.72 -2.52 10.62
CA ASP A 62 1.32 -1.63 11.70
C ASP A 62 -0.09 -1.09 11.38
N ASP A 63 -1.11 -1.82 11.82
CA ASP A 63 -2.51 -1.49 11.58
C ASP A 63 -2.99 -0.48 12.63
N SER A 64 -3.33 0.73 12.17
CA SER A 64 -3.71 1.85 13.02
C SER A 64 -5.17 2.23 12.81
N ILE A 65 -6.00 1.95 13.81
CA ILE A 65 -7.45 2.19 13.71
C ILE A 65 -7.78 3.63 14.09
N ASP A 66 -8.61 4.27 13.27
CA ASP A 66 -9.30 5.53 13.57
C ASP A 66 -10.37 5.34 14.67
N SER A 67 -9.91 5.24 15.91
CA SER A 67 -10.74 5.07 17.09
C SER A 67 -10.02 5.55 18.36
N LYS A 68 -10.79 5.94 19.37
CA LYS A 68 -10.27 6.23 20.72
C LYS A 68 -9.70 4.98 21.40
N THR A 69 -10.20 3.80 21.02
CA THR A 69 -9.79 2.50 21.56
C THR A 69 -9.71 1.45 20.46
N LYS A 70 -8.89 0.42 20.69
CA LYS A 70 -8.80 -0.76 19.81
C LYS A 70 -10.16 -1.47 19.76
N THR A 71 -10.64 -1.80 18.56
CA THR A 71 -11.96 -2.43 18.41
C THR A 71 -11.87 -3.95 18.57
N PRO A 72 -12.91 -4.62 19.08
CA PRO A 72 -12.93 -6.08 19.17
C PRO A 72 -12.78 -6.78 17.81
N LEU A 73 -13.40 -6.22 16.75
CA LEU A 73 -13.34 -6.76 15.38
C LEU A 73 -11.90 -6.84 14.89
N VAL A 74 -11.17 -5.72 14.88
CA VAL A 74 -9.80 -5.71 14.37
C VAL A 74 -8.86 -6.46 15.30
N THR A 75 -9.10 -6.43 16.62
CA THR A 75 -8.33 -7.26 17.58
C THR A 75 -8.45 -8.75 17.25
N ARG A 76 -9.66 -9.25 16.96
CA ARG A 76 -9.86 -10.65 16.57
C ARG A 76 -9.28 -10.94 15.19
N PHE A 77 -9.49 -10.05 14.23
CA PHE A 77 -8.94 -10.18 12.88
C PHE A 77 -7.42 -10.36 12.92
N LEU A 78 -6.71 -9.45 13.59
CA LEU A 78 -5.25 -9.48 13.70
C LEU A 78 -4.73 -10.71 14.43
N LYS A 79 -5.41 -11.17 15.48
CA LYS A 79 -5.05 -12.42 16.16
C LYS A 79 -5.09 -13.65 15.26
N ASN A 80 -5.93 -13.62 14.22
CA ASN A 80 -6.21 -14.76 13.34
C ASN A 80 -5.58 -14.62 11.95
N CYS A 81 -4.97 -13.48 11.61
CA CYS A 81 -4.49 -13.23 10.24
C CYS A 81 -3.16 -13.92 9.90
N GLY A 82 -2.46 -14.49 10.88
CA GLY A 82 -1.23 -15.26 10.65
C GLY A 82 -0.02 -14.43 10.20
N VAL A 83 -0.11 -13.10 10.23
CA VAL A 83 1.01 -12.18 9.94
C VAL A 83 1.46 -11.44 11.20
N SER A 84 2.73 -11.06 11.26
CA SER A 84 3.23 -10.20 12.34
C SER A 84 2.54 -8.84 12.28
N TYR A 85 2.02 -8.36 13.42
CA TYR A 85 1.31 -7.09 13.45
C TYR A 85 1.60 -6.26 14.71
N THR A 86 1.47 -4.94 14.56
CA THR A 86 1.28 -4.01 15.67
C THR A 86 -0.11 -3.41 15.58
N HIS A 87 -0.92 -3.58 16.62
CA HIS A 87 -2.26 -3.00 16.67
C HIS A 87 -2.22 -1.64 17.38
N LEU A 88 -2.37 -0.56 16.62
CA LEU A 88 -2.38 0.82 17.08
C LEU A 88 -3.78 1.44 16.96
N ASN A 89 -4.01 2.56 17.64
CA ASN A 89 -5.24 3.32 17.49
C ASN A 89 -4.98 4.82 17.71
N ALA A 90 -5.64 5.65 16.90
CA ALA A 90 -5.60 7.09 17.05
C ALA A 90 -6.89 7.69 16.48
N PRO A 91 -7.67 8.48 17.24
CA PRO A 91 -8.89 9.07 16.72
C PRO A 91 -8.59 10.28 15.81
N THR A 92 -9.34 10.40 14.72
CA THR A 92 -9.40 11.63 13.92
C THR A 92 -10.16 12.72 14.70
N PRO A 93 -9.61 13.95 14.79
CA PRO A 93 -10.24 15.05 15.52
C PRO A 93 -11.67 15.32 15.03
N PRO A 94 -12.63 15.66 15.93
CA PRO A 94 -14.02 15.85 15.55
C PRO A 94 -14.24 16.91 14.47
N ASP A 95 -13.42 17.94 14.39
CA ASP A 95 -13.45 19.00 13.35
C ASP A 95 -12.94 18.51 11.99
N ARG A 96 -12.20 17.40 11.94
CA ARG A 96 -11.62 16.80 10.72
C ARG A 96 -12.36 15.55 10.24
N ARG A 97 -13.55 15.31 10.77
CA ARG A 97 -14.38 14.15 10.39
C ARG A 97 -15.11 14.38 9.07
N PRO A 98 -15.04 13.44 8.09
CA PRO A 98 -15.67 13.62 6.77
C PRO A 98 -17.18 13.86 6.83
N GLU A 99 -17.87 13.35 7.85
CA GLU A 99 -19.32 13.53 8.04
C GLU A 99 -19.73 15.01 8.16
N LYS A 100 -18.80 15.89 8.54
CA LYS A 100 -19.02 17.34 8.60
C LYS A 100 -18.86 18.04 7.26
N TYR A 101 -18.35 17.36 6.23
CA TYR A 101 -18.03 17.95 4.94
C TYR A 101 -18.91 17.35 3.84
N LYS A 102 -19.51 18.21 3.02
CA LYS A 102 -20.32 17.80 1.85
C LYS A 102 -19.53 17.02 0.79
N SER A 103 -18.20 17.02 0.86
CA SER A 103 -17.33 16.29 -0.06
C SER A 103 -16.16 15.69 0.70
N ARG A 104 -15.92 14.40 0.44
CA ARG A 104 -14.82 13.61 1.02
C ARG A 104 -13.44 14.10 0.57
N HIS A 105 -13.37 14.87 -0.52
CA HIS A 105 -12.13 15.46 -1.04
C HIS A 105 -11.64 16.68 -0.25
N LYS A 106 -12.46 17.19 0.69
CA LYS A 106 -12.12 18.40 1.46
C LYS A 106 -11.29 18.12 2.71
N VAL A 107 -11.13 16.85 3.12
CA VAL A 107 -10.37 16.49 4.32
C VAL A 107 -9.51 15.26 4.09
N SER A 108 -8.23 15.38 4.45
CA SER A 108 -7.29 14.26 4.51
C SER A 108 -7.70 13.28 5.59
N ARG A 109 -7.90 12.02 5.21
CA ARG A 109 -8.17 10.90 6.13
C ARG A 109 -6.86 10.21 6.49
N GLY A 110 -6.81 9.51 7.62
CA GLY A 110 -5.67 8.66 7.97
C GLY A 110 -4.47 9.41 8.56
N VAL A 111 -4.50 10.74 8.68
CA VAL A 111 -3.32 11.54 9.09
C VAL A 111 -2.83 11.14 10.49
N ASN A 112 -3.73 11.13 11.49
CA ASN A 112 -3.35 10.73 12.85
C ASN A 112 -2.89 9.28 12.91
N GLN A 113 -3.54 8.40 12.14
CA GLN A 113 -3.27 6.97 12.17
C GLN A 113 -1.90 6.66 11.56
N ARG A 114 -1.57 7.30 10.42
CA ARG A 114 -0.24 7.21 9.79
C ARG A 114 0.85 7.80 10.69
N ASN A 115 0.62 8.98 11.27
CA ASN A 115 1.58 9.59 12.20
C ASN A 115 1.79 8.74 13.46
N THR A 116 0.75 8.08 13.98
CA THR A 116 0.91 7.13 15.09
C THR A 116 1.77 5.94 14.72
N GLY A 117 1.63 5.41 13.49
CA GLY A 117 2.54 4.38 12.96
C GLY A 117 3.98 4.87 12.88
N LEU A 118 4.21 6.05 12.31
CA LEU A 118 5.55 6.66 12.22
C LEU A 118 6.20 6.86 13.60
N ARG A 119 5.45 7.39 14.57
CA ARG A 119 5.94 7.56 15.95
C ARG A 119 6.23 6.24 16.63
N TRP A 120 5.41 5.22 16.40
CA TRP A 120 5.66 3.89 16.92
C TRP A 120 6.96 3.32 16.36
N LEU A 121 7.19 3.43 15.05
CA LEU A 121 8.44 3.01 14.41
C LEU A 121 9.65 3.74 15.01
N ARG A 122 9.58 5.06 15.20
CA ARG A 122 10.68 5.83 15.83
C ARG A 122 11.01 5.38 17.25
N GLN A 123 10.06 4.79 17.96
CA GLN A 123 10.23 4.32 19.34
C GLN A 123 10.67 2.85 19.43
N HIS A 124 10.40 2.04 18.40
CA HIS A 124 10.54 0.58 18.48
C HIS A 124 11.42 -0.03 17.39
N ALA A 125 11.68 0.69 16.30
CA ALA A 125 12.64 0.27 15.29
C ALA A 125 14.07 0.51 15.81
N ASN A 126 14.92 -0.50 15.68
CA ASN A 126 16.35 -0.38 15.97
C ASN A 126 17.04 0.30 14.78
N GLU A 127 17.98 1.21 15.02
CA GLU A 127 18.80 1.87 13.98
C GLU A 127 19.58 0.87 13.11
N THR A 128 19.88 -0.32 13.63
CA THR A 128 20.52 -1.40 12.85
C THR A 128 19.53 -2.16 11.94
N LYS A 129 18.23 -1.91 12.07
CA LYS A 129 17.19 -2.64 11.34
C LYS A 129 17.03 -2.09 9.93
N ARG A 130 17.47 -2.87 8.94
CA ARG A 130 17.17 -2.60 7.53
C ARG A 130 15.67 -2.75 7.27
N GLY A 131 15.05 -1.71 6.72
CA GLY A 131 13.64 -1.78 6.38
C GLY A 131 13.14 -0.61 5.55
N VAL A 132 11.88 -0.72 5.15
CA VAL A 132 11.17 0.26 4.33
C VAL A 132 9.78 0.48 4.92
N VAL A 133 9.30 1.71 4.87
CA VAL A 133 7.98 2.12 5.33
C VAL A 133 7.10 2.35 4.11
N PHE A 134 5.96 1.67 4.08
CA PHE A 134 4.96 1.77 3.01
C PHE A 134 3.60 2.14 3.60
N PHE A 135 2.90 3.09 2.99
CA PHE A 135 1.58 3.54 3.43
C PHE A 135 0.50 2.86 2.60
N GLY A 136 0.03 1.70 3.08
CA GLY A 136 -1.00 0.92 2.40
C GLY A 136 -2.39 1.18 2.97
N ASP A 137 -3.24 1.91 2.25
CA ASP A 137 -4.65 2.09 2.61
C ASP A 137 -5.45 0.77 2.44
N ASP A 138 -6.44 0.56 3.31
CA ASP A 138 -7.12 -0.74 3.42
C ASP A 138 -8.07 -1.10 2.27
N ASP A 139 -8.37 -0.16 1.36
CA ASP A 139 -9.28 -0.35 0.22
C ASP A 139 -8.59 -0.49 -1.15
N ASN A 140 -7.27 -0.30 -1.17
CA ASN A 140 -6.44 -0.44 -2.36
C ASN A 140 -6.20 -1.92 -2.71
N THR A 141 -5.71 -2.16 -3.93
CA THR A 141 -5.32 -3.50 -4.40
C THR A 141 -3.84 -3.52 -4.72
N TYR A 142 -3.12 -4.54 -4.24
CA TYR A 142 -1.66 -4.64 -4.32
C TYR A 142 -1.25 -5.97 -4.97
N ASP A 143 -0.40 -5.91 -5.98
CA ASP A 143 0.30 -7.10 -6.50
C ASP A 143 1.42 -7.49 -5.53
N LEU A 144 1.64 -8.79 -5.31
CA LEU A 144 2.70 -9.27 -4.43
C LEU A 144 4.11 -8.84 -4.90
N GLN A 145 4.30 -8.67 -6.21
CA GLN A 145 5.55 -8.18 -6.79
C GLN A 145 5.92 -6.77 -6.29
N LEU A 146 4.93 -5.94 -5.93
CA LEU A 146 5.18 -4.60 -5.42
C LEU A 146 6.04 -4.63 -4.14
N PHE A 147 5.82 -5.63 -3.29
CA PHE A 147 6.56 -5.76 -2.03
C PHE A 147 8.03 -6.11 -2.28
N GLU A 148 8.33 -6.88 -3.33
CA GLU A 148 9.71 -7.15 -3.72
C GLU A 148 10.38 -5.93 -4.37
N GLU A 149 9.64 -5.17 -5.18
CA GLU A 149 10.13 -3.92 -5.78
C GLU A 149 10.54 -2.88 -4.72
N MET A 150 9.76 -2.74 -3.64
CA MET A 150 10.04 -1.78 -2.57
C MET A 150 11.03 -2.28 -1.52
N ARG A 151 11.24 -3.59 -1.39
CA ARG A 151 12.02 -4.20 -0.29
C ARG A 151 13.42 -3.61 -0.14
N HIS A 152 14.03 -3.22 -1.26
CA HIS A 152 15.42 -2.77 -1.33
C HIS A 152 15.58 -1.26 -1.55
N THR A 153 14.57 -0.46 -1.21
CA THR A 153 14.65 1.00 -1.30
C THR A 153 15.76 1.55 -0.40
N LYS A 154 16.64 2.35 -1.00
CA LYS A 154 17.79 2.98 -0.33
C LYS A 154 17.43 4.36 0.22
N THR A 155 16.66 5.15 -0.53
CA THR A 155 16.17 6.48 -0.10
C THR A 155 14.65 6.51 -0.16
N VAL A 156 14.08 6.86 -1.31
CA VAL A 156 12.64 6.82 -1.59
C VAL A 156 12.45 6.20 -2.96
N SER A 157 11.62 5.15 -3.01
CA SER A 157 11.24 4.49 -4.25
C SER A 157 9.86 4.92 -4.68
N ALA A 158 9.62 5.00 -5.98
CA ALA A 158 8.30 5.32 -6.51
C ALA A 158 7.94 4.47 -7.75
N TRP A 159 6.64 4.35 -8.01
CA TRP A 159 6.08 3.52 -9.09
C TRP A 159 4.73 4.04 -9.58
N PRO A 160 4.21 3.52 -10.71
CA PRO A 160 2.90 3.87 -11.23
C PRO A 160 1.76 3.38 -10.33
N VAL A 161 0.68 4.16 -10.27
CA VAL A 161 -0.57 3.80 -9.58
C VAL A 161 -1.73 3.92 -10.55
N ALA A 162 -2.55 2.87 -10.65
CA ALA A 162 -3.76 2.91 -11.46
C ALA A 162 -4.96 3.49 -10.72
N PHE A 163 -5.89 4.06 -11.49
CA PHE A 163 -7.20 4.58 -11.05
C PHE A 163 -7.13 5.72 -10.01
N VAL A 164 -6.08 6.54 -10.11
CA VAL A 164 -5.87 7.70 -9.24
C VAL A 164 -5.79 9.00 -10.05
N GLY A 165 -6.00 10.14 -9.38
CA GLY A 165 -5.88 11.46 -10.02
C GLY A 165 -6.89 11.76 -11.13
N GLY A 166 -7.90 10.89 -11.33
CA GLY A 166 -8.86 10.99 -12.44
C GLY A 166 -8.32 10.49 -13.78
N VAL A 167 -7.23 9.72 -13.77
CA VAL A 167 -6.63 9.11 -14.97
C VAL A 167 -6.52 7.59 -14.79
N LEU A 168 -6.25 6.87 -15.89
CA LEU A 168 -6.06 5.41 -15.83
C LEU A 168 -4.83 5.04 -15.01
N VAL A 169 -3.71 5.75 -15.21
CA VAL A 169 -2.45 5.53 -14.50
C VAL A 169 -1.75 6.87 -14.30
N GLU A 170 -1.40 7.20 -13.06
CA GLU A 170 -0.39 8.22 -12.76
C GLU A 170 0.98 7.54 -12.64
N ARG A 171 2.00 8.06 -13.32
CA ARG A 171 3.34 7.44 -13.38
C ARG A 171 4.46 8.48 -13.49
N PRO A 172 5.71 8.11 -13.13
CA PRO A 172 6.87 8.94 -13.45
C PRO A 172 7.07 9.00 -14.97
N LEU A 173 7.51 10.17 -15.44
CA LEU A 173 7.98 10.38 -16.80
C LEU A 173 9.48 10.67 -16.71
N LEU A 174 10.27 9.73 -17.23
CA LEU A 174 11.73 9.78 -17.13
C LEU A 174 12.33 10.65 -18.24
N GLY A 175 13.44 11.32 -17.92
CA GLY A 175 14.31 11.97 -18.89
C GLY A 175 15.25 10.98 -19.58
N GLU A 176 16.09 11.48 -20.49
CA GLU A 176 17.08 10.68 -21.22
C GLU A 176 18.15 10.06 -20.29
N ASP A 177 18.39 10.69 -19.14
CA ASP A 177 19.27 10.22 -18.06
C ASP A 177 18.64 9.13 -17.18
N GLY A 178 17.40 8.73 -17.46
CA GLY A 178 16.64 7.75 -16.68
C GLY A 178 16.13 8.28 -15.34
N LYS A 179 16.22 9.60 -15.09
CA LYS A 179 15.76 10.25 -13.87
C LYS A 179 14.36 10.82 -14.04
N VAL A 180 13.67 11.09 -12.93
CA VAL A 180 12.31 11.62 -13.00
C VAL A 180 12.35 13.07 -13.48
N ALA A 181 11.87 13.31 -14.70
CA ALA A 181 11.73 14.65 -15.25
C ALA A 181 10.41 15.31 -14.80
N LYS A 182 9.33 14.53 -14.75
CA LYS A 182 8.00 14.98 -14.31
C LYS A 182 7.10 13.79 -13.93
N TRP A 183 5.91 14.07 -13.42
CA TRP A 183 4.88 13.06 -13.16
C TRP A 183 3.68 13.24 -14.09
N SER A 184 3.06 12.15 -14.53
CA SER A 184 1.88 12.19 -15.39
C SER A 184 0.59 12.42 -14.59
N SER A 185 0.53 13.52 -13.84
CA SER A 185 -0.64 13.87 -13.02
C SER A 185 -1.46 14.98 -13.67
N VAL A 186 -2.78 14.87 -13.60
CA VAL A 186 -3.72 15.95 -13.97
C VAL A 186 -4.24 16.68 -12.73
N HIS A 187 -4.33 15.98 -11.60
CA HIS A 187 -4.80 16.56 -10.34
C HIS A 187 -3.66 17.27 -9.61
N LYS A 188 -3.69 18.60 -9.65
CA LYS A 188 -2.68 19.47 -9.01
C LYS A 188 -1.26 19.09 -9.45
N PRO A 189 -0.94 19.19 -10.75
CA PRO A 189 0.38 18.84 -11.28
C PRO A 189 1.51 19.70 -10.72
N GLU A 190 1.19 20.88 -10.16
CA GLU A 190 2.11 21.80 -9.51
C GLU A 190 2.62 21.33 -8.14
N ARG A 191 2.12 20.21 -7.62
CA ARG A 191 2.61 19.63 -6.37
C ARG A 191 4.09 19.25 -6.51
N PRO A 192 4.93 19.48 -5.48
CA PRO A 192 6.34 19.06 -5.52
C PRO A 192 6.51 17.56 -5.82
N TYR A 193 5.59 16.74 -5.32
CA TYR A 193 5.49 15.31 -5.61
C TYR A 193 4.06 15.02 -6.07
N PRO A 194 3.78 15.07 -7.39
CA PRO A 194 2.42 14.93 -7.92
C PRO A 194 1.96 13.47 -8.01
N MET A 195 2.05 12.73 -6.91
CA MET A 195 1.75 11.29 -6.84
C MET A 195 0.76 10.96 -5.71
N ASP A 196 0.29 9.72 -5.70
CA ASP A 196 -0.61 9.17 -4.68
C ASP A 196 0.16 8.57 -3.47
N MET A 197 -0.51 8.42 -2.34
CA MET A 197 0.06 7.80 -1.13
C MET A 197 0.59 6.38 -1.38
N ALA A 198 -0.08 5.60 -2.23
CA ALA A 198 0.32 4.23 -2.56
C ALA A 198 1.46 4.16 -3.60
N ALA A 199 1.94 5.31 -4.10
CA ALA A 199 2.91 5.38 -5.20
C ALA A 199 4.37 5.29 -4.75
N PHE A 200 4.66 5.27 -3.45
CA PHE A 200 6.02 5.33 -2.94
C PHE A 200 6.23 4.54 -1.64
N ALA A 201 7.49 4.20 -1.38
CA ALA A 201 7.96 3.72 -0.07
C ALA A 201 9.24 4.48 0.33
N ILE A 202 9.43 4.65 1.62
CA ILE A 202 10.54 5.41 2.20
C ILE A 202 11.44 4.45 2.96
N ASN A 203 12.75 4.56 2.79
CA ASN A 203 13.70 3.82 3.61
C ASN A 203 13.48 4.14 5.10
N LEU A 204 13.46 3.11 5.95
CA LEU A 204 13.20 3.28 7.37
C LEU A 204 14.20 4.22 8.04
N GLN A 205 15.49 4.15 7.68
CA GLN A 205 16.51 5.01 8.26
C GLN A 205 16.22 6.49 7.97
N LEU A 206 15.75 6.83 6.77
CA LEU A 206 15.33 8.20 6.45
C LEU A 206 14.20 8.69 7.36
N ILE A 207 13.25 7.82 7.73
CA ILE A 207 12.16 8.16 8.65
C ILE A 207 12.67 8.39 10.09
N LEU A 208 13.71 7.65 10.50
CA LEU A 208 14.35 7.79 11.81
C LEU A 208 15.21 9.07 11.87
N ASP A 209 15.98 9.34 10.82
CA ASP A 209 16.85 10.51 10.69
C ASP A 209 16.06 11.83 10.60
N HIS A 210 14.80 11.78 10.16
CA HIS A 210 13.89 12.91 10.04
C HIS A 210 12.70 12.76 11.00
N PRO A 211 12.90 12.98 12.32
CA PRO A 211 11.86 12.75 13.33
C PRO A 211 10.63 13.68 13.19
N ASP A 212 10.75 14.78 12.45
CA ASP A 212 9.67 15.72 12.15
C ASP A 212 8.88 15.37 10.87
N ALA A 213 9.33 14.37 10.10
CA ALA A 213 8.66 13.85 8.91
C ALA A 213 7.30 13.22 9.25
N GLU A 214 6.25 14.04 9.29
CA GLU A 214 4.89 13.66 9.62
C GLU A 214 3.88 14.35 8.69
N PHE A 215 2.73 13.69 8.49
CA PHE A 215 1.55 14.24 7.81
C PHE A 215 0.91 15.35 8.64
N SER A 216 0.14 16.24 7.99
CA SER A 216 -0.43 17.42 8.66
C SER A 216 -1.85 17.74 8.18
N TYR A 217 -2.75 18.12 9.11
CA TYR A 217 -4.08 18.64 8.73
C TYR A 217 -4.08 20.09 8.24
N THR A 218 -2.94 20.79 8.33
CA THR A 218 -2.84 22.20 7.93
C THR A 218 -2.47 22.38 6.46
N VAL A 219 -2.10 21.30 5.76
CA VAL A 219 -1.78 21.37 4.33
C VAL A 219 -3.03 21.20 3.47
N PRO A 220 -3.06 21.80 2.26
CA PRO A 220 -4.20 21.67 1.37
C PRO A 220 -4.49 20.21 0.99
N PRO A 221 -5.74 19.84 0.68
CA PRO A 221 -6.07 18.50 0.18
C PRO A 221 -5.20 18.12 -1.03
N GLY A 222 -4.69 16.89 -1.05
CA GLY A 222 -3.79 16.39 -2.11
C GLY A 222 -2.30 16.71 -1.92
N TYR A 223 -1.91 17.42 -0.86
CA TYR A 223 -0.49 17.74 -0.57
C TYR A 223 0.12 16.88 0.55
N GLN A 224 -0.56 15.85 1.03
CA GLN A 224 -0.07 15.04 2.16
C GLN A 224 1.23 14.30 1.79
N GLU A 225 1.24 13.71 0.61
CA GLU A 225 2.35 12.98 0.01
C GLU A 225 3.55 13.90 -0.16
N SER A 226 3.32 15.08 -0.76
CA SER A 226 4.37 16.10 -0.90
C SER A 226 4.92 16.55 0.46
N THR A 227 4.09 16.67 1.48
CA THR A 227 4.51 17.12 2.82
C THR A 227 5.53 16.17 3.44
N ILE A 228 5.26 14.86 3.42
CA ILE A 228 6.18 13.89 4.00
C ILE A 228 7.45 13.74 3.15
N LEU A 229 7.31 13.71 1.82
CA LEU A 229 8.44 13.57 0.88
C LEU A 229 9.40 14.77 0.92
N GLN A 230 8.88 15.98 1.10
CA GLN A 230 9.73 17.17 1.31
C GLN A 230 10.52 17.10 2.62
N LYS A 231 9.91 16.57 3.69
CA LYS A 231 10.56 16.50 5.01
C LYS A 231 11.67 15.46 5.10
N VAL A 232 11.59 14.37 4.32
CA VAL A 232 12.70 13.40 4.21
C VAL A 232 13.79 13.85 3.22
N GLN A 233 13.65 15.05 2.63
CA GLN A 233 14.66 15.75 1.83
C GLN A 233 15.20 14.97 0.62
N VAL A 234 14.39 14.09 0.01
CA VAL A 234 14.76 13.39 -1.24
C VAL A 234 14.08 14.06 -2.43
N PRO A 235 14.82 14.75 -3.32
CA PRO A 235 14.24 15.43 -4.49
C PRO A 235 13.48 14.49 -5.42
N LEU A 236 12.46 15.00 -6.12
CA LEU A 236 11.67 14.26 -7.11
C LEU A 236 12.54 13.53 -8.14
N HIS A 237 13.59 14.21 -8.62
CA HIS A 237 14.55 13.70 -9.60
C HIS A 237 15.34 12.48 -9.08
N ASP A 238 15.57 12.39 -7.77
CA ASP A 238 16.41 11.37 -7.14
C ASP A 238 15.62 10.16 -6.64
N LEU A 239 14.32 10.11 -6.89
CA LEU A 239 13.49 8.96 -6.57
C LEU A 239 13.95 7.70 -7.33
N GLU A 240 13.99 6.58 -6.63
CA GLU A 240 14.28 5.27 -7.22
C GLU A 240 13.04 4.74 -7.94
N ILE A 241 12.98 4.87 -9.26
CA ILE A 241 11.82 4.40 -10.02
C ILE A 241 11.85 2.88 -10.18
N LYS A 242 10.84 2.23 -9.61
CA LYS A 242 10.62 0.78 -9.62
C LYS A 242 9.60 0.39 -10.69
N ALA A 243 9.17 -0.87 -10.68
CA ALA A 243 8.15 -1.43 -11.56
C ALA A 243 8.53 -1.23 -13.05
N ASP A 244 9.73 -1.71 -13.40
CA ASP A 244 10.28 -1.65 -14.75
C ASP A 244 10.34 -0.21 -15.30
N GLN A 245 11.09 0.65 -14.60
CA GLN A 245 11.23 2.08 -14.92
C GLN A 245 9.88 2.83 -15.03
N GLY A 246 8.90 2.42 -14.21
CA GLY A 246 7.58 3.04 -14.19
C GLY A 246 6.68 2.65 -15.36
N THR A 247 6.92 1.51 -15.98
CA THR A 247 6.09 0.99 -17.08
C THR A 247 5.08 -0.07 -16.65
N LYS A 248 5.22 -0.65 -15.44
CA LYS A 248 4.30 -1.64 -14.87
C LYS A 248 3.42 -1.04 -13.78
N VAL A 249 2.15 -1.42 -13.77
CA VAL A 249 1.22 -1.13 -12.67
C VAL A 249 1.18 -2.33 -11.74
N LEU A 250 1.58 -2.13 -10.48
CA LEU A 250 1.57 -3.15 -9.43
C LEU A 250 0.67 -2.77 -8.24
N VAL A 251 -0.02 -1.63 -8.34
CA VAL A 251 -0.94 -1.13 -7.34
C VAL A 251 -2.08 -0.35 -7.99
N TRP A 252 -3.29 -0.53 -7.46
CA TRP A 252 -4.51 0.11 -7.94
C TRP A 252 -5.20 0.80 -6.78
N HIS A 253 -5.51 2.09 -6.95
CA HIS A 253 -6.33 2.85 -6.01
C HIS A 253 -7.82 2.48 -6.17
N THR A 254 -8.15 1.24 -5.82
CA THR A 254 -9.55 0.76 -5.79
C THR A 254 -10.32 1.35 -4.62
N ARG A 255 -11.65 1.29 -4.71
CA ARG A 255 -12.56 1.63 -3.61
C ARG A 255 -13.78 0.73 -3.67
N SER A 256 -14.22 0.23 -2.52
CA SER A 256 -15.51 -0.46 -2.45
C SER A 256 -16.66 0.49 -2.77
N ALA A 257 -17.62 0.00 -3.54
CA ALA A 257 -18.86 0.72 -3.81
C ALA A 257 -19.68 0.93 -2.51
N PRO A 258 -20.49 1.99 -2.42
CA PRO A 258 -21.49 2.11 -1.36
C PRO A 258 -22.43 0.89 -1.35
N LEU A 259 -22.76 0.39 -0.16
CA LEU A 259 -23.64 -0.77 -0.03
C LEU A 259 -25.11 -0.40 -0.25
N GLU A 260 -25.83 -1.20 -1.04
CA GLU A 260 -27.26 -1.06 -1.29
C GLU A 260 -28.08 -1.84 -0.25
N LEU A 261 -28.15 -1.32 0.98
CA LEU A 261 -28.82 -1.98 2.11
C LEU A 261 -30.29 -1.55 2.29
N ALA A 262 -31.01 -1.30 1.19
CA ALA A 262 -32.41 -0.84 1.26
C ALA A 262 -33.34 -1.90 1.91
N SER A 263 -33.10 -3.18 1.64
CA SER A 263 -33.89 -4.28 2.20
C SER A 263 -33.57 -4.60 3.66
N GLU A 264 -32.33 -4.33 4.11
CA GLU A 264 -31.93 -4.50 5.51
C GLU A 264 -32.83 -3.70 6.46
N LYS A 265 -33.19 -2.47 6.05
CA LYS A 265 -34.09 -1.58 6.81
C LYS A 265 -35.52 -2.11 6.94
N LYS A 266 -35.90 -3.11 6.15
CA LYS A 266 -37.23 -3.75 6.17
C LYS A 266 -37.29 -4.96 7.10
N LEU A 267 -36.14 -5.47 7.55
CA LEU A 267 -36.09 -6.62 8.45
C LEU A 267 -36.57 -6.22 9.85
N LYS A 268 -37.38 -7.08 10.48
CA LYS A 268 -37.81 -6.88 11.89
C LYS A 268 -36.65 -7.08 12.88
N VAL A 269 -35.67 -7.88 12.49
CA VAL A 269 -34.44 -8.17 13.22
C VAL A 269 -33.30 -7.97 12.24
N HIS A 270 -32.26 -7.21 12.61
CA HIS A 270 -31.10 -6.99 11.75
C HIS A 270 -30.49 -8.33 11.30
N SER A 271 -30.07 -8.43 10.04
CA SER A 271 -29.54 -9.67 9.47
C SER A 271 -28.25 -10.13 10.14
N ASN A 272 -27.53 -9.21 10.79
CA ASN A 272 -26.26 -9.48 11.45
C ASN A 272 -26.36 -9.66 12.98
N VAL A 273 -27.55 -9.92 13.54
CA VAL A 273 -27.65 -10.24 14.97
C VAL A 273 -26.81 -11.47 15.28
N ASN A 274 -25.86 -11.33 16.21
CA ASN A 274 -24.86 -12.35 16.58
C ASN A 274 -23.93 -12.79 15.44
N ILE A 275 -23.86 -12.04 14.33
CA ILE A 275 -22.98 -12.32 13.19
C ILE A 275 -22.07 -11.10 12.98
N GLU A 276 -20.76 -11.30 13.16
CA GLU A 276 -19.78 -10.25 12.88
C GLU A 276 -19.54 -10.11 11.37
N VAL A 277 -20.05 -9.02 10.82
CA VAL A 277 -19.82 -8.54 9.44
C VAL A 277 -18.68 -7.54 9.37
#